data_AF-A0A7V9CKF9-F1
#
_entry.id   AF-A0A7V9CKF9-F1
#
_cell.length_a   1.000
_cell.length_b   1.000
_cell.length_c   1.000
_cell.angle_alpha   90.00
_cell.angle_beta   90.00
_cell.angle_gamma   90.00
#
_symmetry.space_group_name_H-M   'P 1'
#
loop_
_entity.id
_entity.type
_entity.pdbx_description
1 polymer ?
#
loop_
_entity_poly.entity_id
_entity_poly.type
_entity_poly.pdbx_seq_one_letter_code
_entity_poly.pdbx_strand_id
1 'polypeptide(L)'
;MTARRQGDHVMTMRRTMVGLALGWTLAVSAAVGSAQGLPQGKAPGRPQGQSEATPHGLSKASPEAVGLAPERLARLTTAMQAYVDEGRLSGTVTLVARNGKVVYLEAAGKRDVESNVPMTTDTLFRIASMSKAVTSVAVMMLIEEGRIHLDDPVSRFIPAFTRTTVMVPPPPGTAAAAIATTAGTAPAARPITIRHLLTHTAGISYGRGNPFESDYQSAGAIGWYFADKDEPIAATIDRLAKLPMDAQPGEKYVYGFNTDILG
;
A
#
# COMPACT_ATOMS: atom_id res chain seq x y z
N MET A 1 50.34 42.91 -28.27
CA MET A 1 49.11 43.48 -27.69
C MET A 1 48.06 42.38 -27.69
N THR A 2 47.87 41.73 -26.53
CA THR A 2 46.62 41.71 -25.71
C THR A 2 45.49 40.88 -26.33
N ALA A 3 45.22 39.65 -25.84
CA ALA A 3 44.30 39.30 -24.72
C ALA A 3 42.82 39.56 -25.10
N ARG A 4 41.82 38.67 -24.92
CA ARG A 4 41.43 37.85 -23.76
C ARG A 4 40.43 36.74 -24.16
N ARG A 5 40.33 35.74 -23.27
CA ARG A 5 39.29 34.70 -23.11
C ARG A 5 37.94 35.24 -22.62
N GLN A 6 36.84 34.53 -22.94
CA GLN A 6 35.67 34.26 -22.08
C GLN A 6 34.91 33.07 -22.72
N GLY A 7 34.67 31.90 -22.08
CA GLY A 7 33.68 31.63 -21.03
C GLY A 7 32.26 31.65 -21.65
N ASP A 8 31.43 30.62 -21.68
CA ASP A 8 31.14 29.59 -20.68
C ASP A 8 30.53 28.31 -21.29
N HIS A 9 30.88 27.16 -20.72
CA HIS A 9 30.22 25.87 -20.93
C HIS A 9 29.00 25.74 -20.02
N VAL A 10 27.80 25.66 -20.59
CA VAL A 10 26.58 25.24 -19.88
C VAL A 10 26.52 23.71 -19.94
N MET A 11 26.92 23.05 -18.85
CA MET A 11 26.81 21.60 -18.67
C MET A 11 25.48 21.31 -17.97
N THR A 12 24.44 21.04 -18.76
CA THR A 12 23.11 20.66 -18.26
C THR A 12 23.16 19.20 -17.76
N MET A 13 23.36 19.02 -16.46
CA MET A 13 23.34 17.71 -15.81
C MET A 13 21.87 17.24 -15.68
N ARG A 14 21.42 16.38 -16.60
CA ARG A 14 20.14 15.67 -16.47
C ARG A 14 20.22 14.71 -15.28
N ARG A 15 19.51 15.02 -14.19
CA ARG A 15 19.25 14.09 -13.09
C ARG A 15 18.20 13.08 -13.52
N THR A 16 18.63 11.86 -13.82
CA THR A 16 17.76 10.70 -14.02
C THR A 16 17.17 10.30 -12.66
N MET A 17 15.85 10.47 -12.49
CA MET A 17 15.11 9.83 -11.40
C MET A 17 15.03 8.33 -11.69
N VAL A 18 15.84 7.53 -10.98
CA VAL A 18 15.67 6.08 -10.92
C VAL A 18 14.65 5.79 -9.83
N GLY A 19 13.43 5.45 -10.22
CA GLY A 19 12.43 4.90 -9.31
C GLY A 19 12.84 3.50 -8.87
N LEU A 20 13.23 3.35 -7.61
CA LEU A 20 13.43 2.04 -7.00
C LEU A 20 12.07 1.47 -6.59
N ALA A 21 11.59 0.48 -7.34
CA ALA A 21 10.55 -0.43 -6.89
C ALA A 21 11.19 -1.50 -6.00
N LEU A 22 11.04 -1.39 -4.68
CA LEU A 22 11.35 -2.48 -3.75
C LEU A 22 10.13 -3.40 -3.64
N GLY A 23 10.24 -4.59 -4.22
CA GLY A 23 9.30 -5.69 -4.01
C GLY A 23 9.41 -6.25 -2.59
N TRP A 24 8.28 -6.35 -1.90
CA TRP A 24 8.18 -7.03 -0.61
C TRP A 24 7.62 -8.44 -0.85
N THR A 25 8.40 -9.47 -0.53
CA THR A 25 7.88 -10.84 -0.40
C THR A 25 7.44 -11.04 1.04
N LEU A 26 6.13 -11.14 1.27
CA LEU A 26 5.56 -11.55 2.56
C LEU A 26 5.45 -13.08 2.59
N ALA A 27 6.21 -13.74 3.45
CA ALA A 27 6.02 -15.16 3.73
C ALA A 27 5.08 -15.30 4.94
N VAL A 28 3.86 -15.79 4.71
CA VAL A 28 2.93 -16.19 5.77
C VAL A 28 3.03 -17.70 5.91
N SER A 29 3.48 -18.19 7.08
CA SER A 29 3.32 -19.59 7.47
C SER A 29 2.16 -19.67 8.45
N ALA A 30 1.04 -20.26 8.02
CA ALA A 30 -0.07 -20.61 8.89
C ALA A 30 0.18 -22.00 9.49
N ALA A 31 0.36 -22.08 10.81
CA ALA A 31 0.28 -23.34 11.54
C ALA A 31 -1.17 -23.55 11.99
N VAL A 32 -1.85 -24.53 11.39
CA VAL A 32 -3.18 -24.97 11.80
C VAL A 32 -3.02 -25.89 13.01
N GLY A 33 -3.37 -25.38 14.19
CA GLY A 33 -3.54 -26.17 15.41
C GLY A 33 -5.00 -26.55 15.61
N SER A 34 -5.27 -27.84 15.69
CA SER A 34 -6.58 -28.44 15.93
C SER A 34 -7.15 -28.05 17.31
N ALA A 35 -8.36 -27.49 17.33
CA ALA A 35 -9.08 -27.18 18.56
C ALA A 35 -9.87 -28.41 19.04
N GLN A 36 -9.62 -28.85 20.27
CA GLN A 36 -10.50 -29.76 21.00
C GLN A 36 -10.95 -29.11 22.31
N GLY A 37 -12.28 -29.05 22.50
CA GLY A 37 -13.03 -29.05 23.77
C GLY A 37 -12.65 -28.07 24.89
N LEU A 38 -13.50 -27.07 25.15
CA LEU A 38 -13.50 -26.29 26.40
C LEU A 38 -14.69 -26.69 27.28
N PRO A 39 -14.49 -27.05 28.56
CA PRO A 39 -15.55 -27.01 29.56
C PRO A 39 -15.66 -25.61 30.18
N GLN A 40 -16.88 -25.17 30.45
CA GLN A 40 -17.17 -23.91 31.13
C GLN A 40 -16.80 -24.00 32.62
N GLY A 41 -15.95 -23.07 33.07
CA GLY A 41 -15.50 -22.94 34.46
C GLY A 41 -15.32 -21.48 34.87
N LYS A 42 -15.82 -21.15 36.05
CA LYS A 42 -15.90 -19.84 36.72
C LYS A 42 -14.54 -19.13 36.80
N ALA A 43 -14.49 -17.83 36.49
CA ALA A 43 -13.26 -17.03 36.47
C ALA A 43 -12.60 -16.89 37.86
N PRO A 44 -11.31 -17.20 38.04
CA PRO A 44 -10.56 -16.85 39.24
C PRO A 44 -10.11 -15.38 39.21
N GLY A 45 -10.10 -14.75 40.40
CA GLY A 45 -9.67 -13.35 40.59
C GLY A 45 -8.24 -13.08 40.12
N ARG A 46 -8.02 -11.87 39.61
CA ARG A 46 -6.77 -11.41 39.00
C ARG A 46 -5.66 -11.28 40.05
N PRO A 47 -4.50 -11.95 39.91
CA PRO A 47 -3.34 -11.70 40.75
C PRO A 47 -2.79 -10.29 40.44
N GLN A 48 -2.55 -9.50 41.49
CA GLN A 48 -1.85 -8.23 41.38
C GLN A 48 -0.36 -8.50 41.09
N GLY A 49 0.14 -7.96 39.98
CA GLY A 49 1.55 -8.10 39.57
C GLY A 49 1.71 -8.45 38.10
N GLN A 50 1.27 -7.57 37.19
CA GLN A 50 1.65 -7.66 35.78
C GLN A 50 2.08 -6.28 35.28
N SER A 51 3.30 -6.25 34.76
CA SER A 51 3.93 -5.19 33.97
C SER A 51 2.90 -4.44 33.12
N GLU A 52 2.95 -3.11 33.20
CA GLU A 52 2.12 -2.18 32.43
C GLU A 52 2.13 -2.59 30.95
N ALA A 53 1.04 -3.21 30.51
CA ALA A 53 0.75 -3.40 29.11
C ALA A 53 0.51 -2.01 28.52
N THR A 54 1.29 -1.64 27.51
CA THR A 54 0.95 -0.46 26.72
C THR A 54 -0.34 -0.72 25.93
N PRO A 55 -1.11 0.30 25.50
CA PRO A 55 -2.47 0.18 24.96
C PRO A 55 -2.65 -0.76 23.76
N HIS A 56 -1.57 -1.28 23.19
CA HIS A 56 -1.53 -2.10 21.97
C HIS A 56 -1.24 -3.59 22.24
N GLY A 57 -1.28 -4.03 23.50
CA GLY A 57 -1.10 -5.45 23.87
C GLY A 57 0.35 -5.97 23.74
N LEU A 58 1.30 -5.10 23.40
CA LEU A 58 2.72 -5.43 23.37
C LEU A 58 3.41 -4.88 24.62
N SER A 59 4.22 -5.70 25.29
CA SER A 59 5.09 -5.23 26.39
C SER A 59 6.55 -5.17 25.94
N LYS A 60 7.43 -4.50 26.67
CA LYS A 60 8.87 -4.54 26.37
C LYS A 60 9.52 -5.81 26.94
N ALA A 61 10.59 -6.30 26.32
CA ALA A 61 11.45 -7.36 26.87
C ALA A 61 12.87 -7.25 26.29
N SER A 62 13.84 -7.93 26.91
CA SER A 62 15.16 -8.08 26.30
C SER A 62 15.08 -9.00 25.06
N PRO A 63 15.99 -8.85 24.08
CA PRO A 63 16.05 -9.73 22.93
C PRO A 63 16.17 -11.22 23.29
N GLU A 64 16.99 -11.55 24.28
CA GLU A 64 17.27 -12.92 24.71
C GLU A 64 16.02 -13.59 25.29
N ALA A 65 15.18 -12.82 25.99
CA ALA A 65 13.93 -13.31 26.57
C ALA A 65 12.93 -13.84 25.51
N VAL A 66 13.11 -13.47 24.24
CA VAL A 66 12.32 -13.99 23.12
C VAL A 66 13.17 -14.77 22.11
N GLY A 67 14.37 -15.20 22.50
CA GLY A 67 15.27 -16.00 21.67
C GLY A 67 15.84 -15.24 20.46
N LEU A 68 16.11 -13.95 20.62
CA LEU A 68 16.80 -13.11 19.64
C LEU A 68 18.15 -12.67 20.19
N ALA A 69 19.13 -12.54 19.29
CA ALA A 69 20.50 -12.21 19.66
C ALA A 69 20.70 -10.67 19.64
N PRO A 70 21.03 -10.01 20.77
CA PRO A 70 21.14 -8.55 20.86
C PRO A 70 22.15 -7.97 19.88
N GLU A 71 23.28 -8.65 19.68
CA GLU A 71 24.35 -8.21 18.79
C GLU A 71 23.93 -8.24 17.32
N ARG A 72 22.90 -9.01 16.95
CA ARG A 72 22.31 -8.95 15.59
C ARG A 72 21.31 -7.81 15.45
N LEU A 73 20.57 -7.48 16.52
CA LEU A 73 19.69 -6.30 16.53
C LEU A 73 20.50 -5.00 16.51
N ALA A 74 21.66 -4.95 17.16
CA ALA A 74 22.55 -3.80 17.09
C ALA A 74 23.00 -3.47 15.64
N ARG A 75 23.10 -4.49 14.77
CA ARG A 75 23.40 -4.29 13.34
C ARG A 75 22.30 -3.52 12.62
N LEU A 76 21.03 -3.61 13.07
CA LEU A 76 19.94 -2.81 12.52
C LEU A 76 20.17 -1.33 12.80
N THR A 77 20.54 -0.98 14.04
CA THR A 77 20.86 0.42 14.40
C THR A 77 21.98 0.95 13.52
N THR A 78 23.09 0.21 13.39
CA THR A 78 24.22 0.61 12.54
C THR A 78 23.81 0.77 11.08
N ALA A 79 23.05 -0.17 10.52
CA ALA A 79 22.63 -0.12 9.12
C ALA A 79 21.65 1.04 8.84
N MET A 80 20.68 1.27 9.73
CA MET A 80 19.72 2.37 9.60
C MET A 80 20.40 3.73 9.75
N GLN A 81 21.34 3.87 10.68
CA GLN A 81 22.15 5.08 10.82
C GLN A 81 23.02 5.31 9.57
N ALA A 82 23.64 4.27 9.02
CA ALA A 82 24.42 4.39 7.79
C ALA A 82 23.57 4.89 6.61
N TYR A 83 22.31 4.45 6.46
CA TYR A 83 21.41 4.99 5.43
C TYR A 83 21.08 6.47 5.63
N VAL A 84 21.05 6.95 6.88
CA VAL A 84 20.90 8.37 7.18
C VAL A 84 22.18 9.13 6.83
N ASP A 85 23.34 8.64 7.28
CA ASP A 85 24.65 9.28 7.06
C ASP A 85 25.01 9.36 5.56
N GLU A 86 24.62 8.33 4.78
CA GLU A 86 24.77 8.28 3.32
C GLU A 86 23.73 9.16 2.57
N GLY A 87 22.79 9.80 3.28
CA GLY A 87 21.75 10.63 2.69
C GLY A 87 20.68 9.84 1.89
N ARG A 88 20.57 8.53 2.12
CA ARG A 88 19.59 7.66 1.47
C ARG A 88 18.22 7.69 2.14
N LEU A 89 18.20 7.98 3.44
CA LEU A 89 16.99 8.23 4.22
C LEU A 89 17.17 9.57 4.97
N SER A 90 16.14 10.40 5.04
CA SER A 90 16.15 11.56 5.93
C SER A 90 16.09 11.14 7.41
N GLY A 91 15.28 10.12 7.70
CA GLY A 91 15.17 9.47 9.01
C GLY A 91 14.31 8.21 8.94
N THR A 92 14.31 7.43 10.02
CA THR A 92 13.58 6.16 10.11
C THR A 92 13.20 5.84 11.55
N VAL A 93 12.14 5.07 11.72
CA VAL A 93 11.78 4.39 12.97
C VAL A 93 11.67 2.91 12.66
N THR A 94 12.38 2.07 13.41
CA THR A 94 12.39 0.62 13.22
C THR A 94 11.94 -0.08 14.49
N LEU A 95 10.93 -0.94 14.36
CA LEU A 95 10.37 -1.75 15.46
C LEU A 95 10.53 -3.24 15.15
N VAL A 96 11.00 -4.01 16.13
CA VAL A 96 10.96 -5.48 16.10
C VAL A 96 10.20 -5.98 17.32
N ALA A 97 9.16 -6.77 17.07
CA ALA A 97 8.40 -7.44 18.09
C ALA A 97 8.35 -8.95 17.83
N ARG A 98 8.43 -9.75 18.91
CA ARG A 98 8.32 -11.21 18.88
C ARG A 98 7.61 -11.70 20.14
N ASN A 99 6.72 -12.68 20.03
CA ASN A 99 5.98 -13.27 21.14
C ASN A 99 5.23 -12.21 22.00
N GLY A 100 4.62 -11.21 21.35
CA GLY A 100 3.93 -10.12 22.05
C GLY A 100 4.85 -9.14 22.78
N LYS A 101 6.17 -9.20 22.53
CA LYS A 101 7.16 -8.32 23.16
C LYS A 101 7.87 -7.45 22.13
N VAL A 102 7.91 -6.15 22.35
CA VAL A 102 8.83 -5.23 21.64
C VAL A 102 10.22 -5.42 22.22
N VAL A 103 11.18 -5.77 21.37
CA VAL A 103 12.58 -6.02 21.77
C VAL A 103 13.57 -5.07 21.11
N TYR A 104 13.09 -4.26 20.18
CA TYR A 104 13.84 -3.21 19.50
C TYR A 104 12.86 -2.15 19.03
N LEU A 105 13.12 -0.88 19.36
CA LEU A 105 12.39 0.28 18.87
C LEU A 105 13.33 1.48 18.88
N GLU A 106 13.84 1.85 17.72
CA GLU A 106 14.82 2.92 17.58
C GLU A 106 14.43 3.89 16.48
N ALA A 107 14.82 5.15 16.66
CA ALA A 107 14.69 6.22 15.67
C ALA A 107 16.07 6.71 15.26
N ALA A 108 16.25 7.03 13.97
CA ALA A 108 17.48 7.61 13.44
C ALA A 108 17.18 8.75 12.46
N GLY A 109 18.08 9.72 12.38
CA GLY A 109 17.97 10.86 11.46
C GLY A 109 16.94 11.91 11.86
N LYS A 110 16.30 12.52 10.86
CA LYS A 110 15.44 13.68 10.99
C LYS A 110 14.08 13.42 10.35
N ARG A 111 13.01 13.89 11.00
CA ARG A 111 11.66 13.89 10.40
C ARG A 111 11.41 15.09 9.50
N ASP A 112 12.22 16.14 9.67
CA ASP A 112 12.24 17.33 8.82
C ASP A 112 13.71 17.76 8.66
N VAL A 113 14.20 17.75 7.42
CA VAL A 113 15.61 18.01 7.12
C VAL A 113 15.86 19.51 7.11
N GLU A 114 14.94 20.28 6.55
CA GLU A 114 14.98 21.73 6.37
C GLU A 114 14.96 22.46 7.71
N SER A 115 14.07 22.07 8.62
CA SER A 115 13.98 22.64 9.97
C SER A 115 14.86 21.91 10.99
N ASN A 116 15.65 20.91 10.55
CA ASN A 116 16.59 20.16 11.37
C ASN A 116 15.95 19.46 12.58
N VAL A 117 14.74 18.91 12.41
CA VAL A 117 13.98 18.29 13.51
C VAL A 117 14.31 16.80 13.61
N PRO A 118 14.75 16.30 14.77
CA PRO A 118 15.12 14.90 14.95
C PRO A 118 13.91 13.98 14.75
N MET A 119 14.18 12.78 14.24
CA MET A 119 13.20 11.70 14.17
C MET A 119 12.89 11.18 15.58
N THR A 120 11.62 10.87 15.84
CA THR A 120 11.16 10.29 17.12
C THR A 120 10.29 9.08 16.87
N THR A 121 10.23 8.17 17.84
CA THR A 121 9.48 6.90 17.71
C THR A 121 7.96 7.07 17.63
N ASP A 122 7.46 8.25 17.99
CA ASP A 122 6.07 8.69 17.91
C ASP A 122 5.80 9.65 16.72
N THR A 123 6.75 9.81 15.79
CA THR A 123 6.55 10.63 14.59
C THR A 123 5.39 10.09 13.74
N LEU A 124 4.52 10.99 13.30
CA LEU A 124 3.44 10.67 12.37
C LEU A 124 3.99 10.51 10.95
N PHE A 125 3.70 9.37 10.33
CA PHE A 125 4.07 9.08 8.94
C PHE A 125 2.84 9.03 8.04
N ARG A 126 2.97 9.54 6.81
CA ARG A 126 2.03 9.23 5.74
C ARG A 126 2.26 7.78 5.29
N ILE A 127 1.41 6.87 5.75
CA ILE A 127 1.58 5.42 5.53
C ILE A 127 1.20 4.93 4.11
N ALA A 128 0.62 5.80 3.30
CA ALA A 128 0.26 5.54 1.90
C ALA A 128 -0.44 4.17 1.71
N SER A 129 0.11 3.28 0.89
CA SER A 129 -0.52 1.97 0.59
C SER A 129 -0.63 1.03 1.78
N MET A 130 0.07 1.27 2.91
CA MET A 130 -0.16 0.48 4.12
C MET A 130 -1.58 0.66 4.68
N SER A 131 -2.27 1.76 4.33
CA SER A 131 -3.69 1.96 4.65
C SER A 131 -4.58 0.84 4.11
N LYS A 132 -4.17 0.15 3.04
CA LYS A 132 -4.97 -0.94 2.46
C LYS A 132 -5.25 -2.07 3.45
N ALA A 133 -4.30 -2.39 4.33
CA ALA A 133 -4.50 -3.39 5.36
C ALA A 133 -5.60 -2.98 6.35
N VAL A 134 -5.67 -1.70 6.70
CA VAL A 134 -6.70 -1.15 7.60
C VAL A 134 -8.08 -1.25 6.95
N THR A 135 -8.21 -0.78 5.69
CA THR A 135 -9.46 -0.87 4.93
C THR A 135 -9.90 -2.34 4.76
N SER A 136 -8.98 -3.23 4.40
CA SER A 136 -9.31 -4.66 4.24
C SER A 136 -9.80 -5.29 5.54
N VAL A 137 -9.21 -4.96 6.70
CA VAL A 137 -9.72 -5.46 7.99
C VAL A 137 -11.12 -4.95 8.26
N ALA A 138 -11.41 -3.67 8.01
CA ALA A 138 -12.75 -3.11 8.17
C ALA A 138 -13.78 -3.84 7.29
N VAL A 139 -13.42 -4.14 6.02
CA VAL A 139 -14.25 -4.94 5.11
C VAL A 139 -14.45 -6.36 5.63
N MET A 140 -13.40 -7.00 6.14
CA MET A 140 -13.50 -8.35 6.72
C MET A 140 -14.38 -8.40 7.97
N MET A 141 -14.38 -7.35 8.80
CA MET A 141 -15.32 -7.25 9.93
C MET A 141 -16.78 -7.21 9.45
N LEU A 142 -17.08 -6.45 8.39
CA LEU A 142 -18.43 -6.44 7.78
C LEU A 142 -18.82 -7.80 7.19
N ILE A 143 -17.84 -8.59 6.73
CA ILE A 143 -18.05 -9.97 6.26
C ILE A 143 -18.40 -10.89 7.44
N GLU A 144 -17.67 -10.80 8.55
CA GLU A 144 -17.95 -11.57 9.77
C GLU A 144 -19.32 -11.22 10.38
N GLU A 145 -19.73 -9.96 10.28
CA GLU A 145 -21.07 -9.48 10.66
C GLU A 145 -22.18 -9.90 9.67
N GLY A 146 -21.84 -10.55 8.55
CA GLY A 146 -22.80 -10.97 7.53
C GLY A 146 -23.46 -9.82 6.75
N ARG A 147 -22.85 -8.62 6.76
CA ARG A 147 -23.40 -7.42 6.12
C ARG A 147 -23.02 -7.30 4.65
N ILE A 148 -21.85 -7.83 4.29
CA ILE A 148 -21.35 -7.98 2.93
C ILE A 148 -20.76 -9.39 2.76
N HIS A 149 -20.72 -9.91 1.55
CA HIS A 149 -20.09 -11.19 1.24
C HIS A 149 -18.98 -11.02 0.19
N LEU A 150 -18.00 -11.91 0.23
CA LEU A 150 -16.86 -11.89 -0.72
C LEU A 150 -17.32 -11.94 -2.18
N ASP A 151 -18.39 -12.67 -2.46
CA ASP A 151 -18.90 -12.87 -3.81
C ASP A 151 -20.05 -11.91 -4.17
N ASP A 152 -20.37 -10.95 -3.28
CA ASP A 152 -21.29 -9.86 -3.62
C ASP A 152 -20.72 -9.05 -4.79
N PRO A 153 -21.54 -8.72 -5.80
CA PRO A 153 -21.13 -7.81 -6.84
C PRO A 153 -21.00 -6.40 -6.27
N VAL A 154 -19.94 -5.67 -6.64
CA VAL A 154 -19.71 -4.28 -6.22
C VAL A 154 -20.90 -3.38 -6.59
N SER A 155 -21.56 -3.67 -7.71
CA SER A 155 -22.74 -2.93 -8.19
C SER A 155 -23.93 -2.93 -7.21
N ARG A 156 -23.97 -3.88 -6.26
CA ARG A 156 -24.96 -3.87 -5.17
C ARG A 156 -24.80 -2.67 -4.24
N PHE A 157 -23.58 -2.17 -4.07
CA PHE A 157 -23.24 -1.07 -3.17
C PHE A 157 -22.92 0.22 -3.93
N ILE A 158 -22.32 0.08 -5.12
CA ILE A 158 -21.92 1.19 -6.00
C ILE A 158 -22.52 0.94 -7.39
N PRO A 159 -23.78 1.37 -7.65
CA PRO A 159 -24.51 1.04 -8.87
C PRO A 159 -23.81 1.42 -10.17
N ALA A 160 -22.87 2.37 -10.14
CA ALA A 160 -22.05 2.74 -11.30
C ALA A 160 -21.28 1.53 -11.90
N PHE A 161 -20.97 0.51 -11.10
CA PHE A 161 -20.31 -0.73 -11.56
C PHE A 161 -21.27 -1.76 -12.18
N THR A 162 -22.54 -1.44 -12.42
CA THR A 162 -23.50 -2.37 -13.05
C THR A 162 -23.08 -2.76 -14.47
N ARG A 163 -22.43 -1.84 -15.19
CA ARG A 163 -21.95 -2.05 -16.57
C ARG A 163 -20.47 -1.69 -16.66
N THR A 164 -19.62 -2.64 -16.34
CA THR A 164 -18.17 -2.51 -16.47
C THR A 164 -17.71 -2.90 -17.87
N THR A 165 -16.80 -2.12 -18.43
CA THR A 165 -16.06 -2.47 -19.66
C THR A 165 -14.61 -2.77 -19.31
N VAL A 166 -13.94 -3.51 -20.19
CA VAL A 166 -12.51 -3.84 -20.11
C VAL A 166 -11.83 -3.44 -21.40
N MET A 167 -10.55 -3.12 -21.32
CA MET A 167 -9.71 -2.83 -22.48
C MET A 167 -9.48 -4.11 -23.28
N VAL A 168 -9.65 -4.02 -24.60
CA VAL A 168 -9.25 -5.08 -25.53
C VAL A 168 -7.80 -4.81 -25.93
N PRO A 169 -6.87 -5.76 -25.75
CA PRO A 169 -5.50 -5.60 -26.20
C PRO A 169 -5.47 -5.26 -27.69
N PRO A 170 -4.62 -4.31 -28.12
CA PRO A 170 -4.47 -4.03 -29.53
C PRO A 170 -3.97 -5.29 -30.27
N PRO A 171 -4.30 -5.47 -31.57
CA PRO A 171 -3.83 -6.61 -32.35
C PRO A 171 -2.31 -6.80 -32.25
N PRO A 172 -1.80 -8.05 -32.29
CA PRO A 172 -0.36 -8.30 -32.31
C PRO A 172 0.34 -7.51 -33.44
N GLY A 173 1.47 -6.88 -33.13
CA GLY A 173 2.21 -6.06 -34.09
C GLY A 173 1.75 -4.60 -34.19
N THR A 174 0.75 -4.17 -33.41
CA THR A 174 0.37 -2.76 -33.31
C THR A 174 1.53 -1.93 -32.75
N ALA A 175 1.97 -0.91 -33.51
CA ALA A 175 3.00 0.01 -33.05
C ALA A 175 2.55 0.77 -31.80
N ALA A 176 3.47 1.03 -30.86
CA ALA A 176 3.15 1.72 -29.60
C ALA A 176 2.39 3.04 -29.79
N ALA A 177 2.73 3.81 -30.84
CA ALA A 177 2.06 5.06 -31.19
C ALA A 177 0.60 4.90 -31.64
N ALA A 178 0.20 3.70 -32.09
CA ALA A 178 -1.15 3.38 -32.55
C ALA A 178 -2.01 2.66 -31.51
N ILE A 179 -1.43 2.24 -30.37
CA ILE A 179 -2.16 1.50 -29.33
C ILE A 179 -3.32 2.34 -28.77
N ALA A 180 -3.10 3.63 -28.50
CA ALA A 180 -4.12 4.52 -27.96
C ALA A 180 -5.32 4.71 -28.91
N THR A 181 -5.12 4.64 -30.23
CA THR A 181 -6.17 4.88 -31.23
C THR A 181 -6.84 3.61 -31.74
N THR A 182 -6.26 2.44 -31.44
CA THR A 182 -6.78 1.12 -31.87
C THR A 182 -7.30 0.28 -30.71
N ALA A 183 -7.07 0.71 -29.45
CA ALA A 183 -7.57 0.03 -28.28
C ALA A 183 -9.12 0.06 -28.26
N GLY A 184 -9.71 -1.12 -28.38
CA GLY A 184 -11.14 -1.31 -28.22
C GLY A 184 -11.52 -1.51 -26.75
N THR A 185 -12.82 -1.58 -26.50
CA THR A 185 -13.36 -2.05 -25.22
C THR A 185 -14.34 -3.19 -25.44
N ALA A 186 -14.49 -4.04 -24.43
CA ALA A 186 -15.47 -5.12 -24.40
C ALA A 186 -16.21 -5.10 -23.06
N PRO A 187 -17.44 -5.62 -22.97
CA PRO A 187 -18.09 -5.83 -21.68
C PRO A 187 -17.25 -6.75 -20.77
N ALA A 188 -17.30 -6.49 -19.46
CA ALA A 188 -16.77 -7.43 -18.49
C ALA A 188 -17.56 -8.75 -18.57
N ALA A 189 -16.86 -9.88 -18.56
CA ALA A 189 -17.46 -11.21 -18.69
C ALA A 189 -18.21 -11.64 -17.41
N ARG A 190 -17.98 -10.95 -16.30
CA ARG A 190 -18.63 -11.15 -14.99
C ARG A 190 -18.59 -9.86 -14.17
N PRO A 191 -19.47 -9.67 -13.19
CA PRO A 191 -19.39 -8.54 -12.27
C PRO A 191 -18.07 -8.52 -11.50
N ILE A 192 -17.60 -7.32 -11.14
CA ILE A 192 -16.57 -7.15 -10.12
C ILE A 192 -17.18 -7.52 -8.77
N THR A 193 -16.48 -8.32 -7.96
CA THR A 193 -16.92 -8.73 -6.61
C THR A 193 -16.05 -8.09 -5.54
N ILE A 194 -16.50 -8.13 -4.28
CA ILE A 194 -15.71 -7.69 -3.12
C ILE A 194 -14.37 -8.45 -3.06
N ARG A 195 -14.38 -9.76 -3.33
CA ARG A 195 -13.18 -10.60 -3.44
C ARG A 195 -12.19 -10.06 -4.47
N HIS A 196 -12.67 -9.69 -5.66
CA HIS A 196 -11.81 -9.14 -6.71
C HIS A 196 -11.11 -7.86 -6.26
N LEU A 197 -11.80 -6.98 -5.52
CA LEU A 197 -11.19 -5.77 -4.97
C LEU A 197 -10.15 -6.09 -3.89
N LEU A 198 -10.48 -6.96 -2.94
CA LEU A 198 -9.56 -7.36 -1.85
C LEU A 198 -8.27 -8.01 -2.37
N THR A 199 -8.35 -8.72 -3.50
CA THR A 199 -7.20 -9.42 -4.10
C THR A 199 -6.56 -8.68 -5.27
N HIS A 200 -6.97 -7.44 -5.56
CA HIS A 200 -6.48 -6.68 -6.72
C HIS A 200 -6.62 -7.45 -8.05
N THR A 201 -7.71 -8.19 -8.23
CA THR A 201 -8.01 -8.93 -9.47
C THR A 201 -9.22 -8.38 -10.20
N ALA A 202 -9.70 -7.18 -9.84
CA ALA A 202 -10.84 -6.54 -10.52
C ALA A 202 -10.50 -5.91 -11.88
N GLY A 203 -9.22 -5.89 -12.27
CA GLY A 203 -8.74 -5.21 -13.48
C GLY A 203 -8.53 -3.70 -13.31
N ILE A 204 -8.69 -3.16 -12.10
CA ILE A 204 -8.65 -1.73 -11.84
C ILE A 204 -7.20 -1.28 -11.59
N SER A 205 -6.67 -0.47 -12.50
CA SER A 205 -5.31 0.11 -12.41
C SER A 205 -5.32 1.52 -11.79
N TYR A 206 -4.16 2.18 -11.78
CA TYR A 206 -4.01 3.60 -11.41
C TYR A 206 -4.08 4.55 -12.62
N GLY A 207 -4.50 4.05 -13.79
CA GLY A 207 -4.76 4.86 -14.98
C GLY A 207 -3.53 5.33 -15.76
N ARG A 208 -2.31 4.90 -15.38
CA ARG A 208 -1.06 5.28 -16.06
C ARG A 208 -0.58 4.20 -17.02
N GLY A 209 -0.07 4.62 -18.18
CA GLY A 209 0.57 3.74 -19.16
C GLY A 209 -0.40 2.85 -19.94
N ASN A 210 -1.71 3.05 -19.76
CA ASN A 210 -2.74 2.34 -20.51
C ASN A 210 -3.27 3.20 -21.68
N PRO A 211 -3.93 2.60 -22.69
CA PRO A 211 -4.41 3.31 -23.87
C PRO A 211 -5.44 4.41 -23.60
N PHE A 212 -6.04 4.42 -22.41
CA PHE A 212 -7.10 5.33 -21.97
C PHE A 212 -6.60 6.33 -20.91
N GLU A 213 -5.29 6.53 -20.75
CA GLU A 213 -4.72 7.38 -19.69
C GLU A 213 -5.29 8.81 -19.70
N SER A 214 -5.58 9.38 -20.88
CA SER A 214 -6.22 10.70 -20.99
C SER A 214 -7.63 10.73 -20.43
N ASP A 215 -8.38 9.63 -20.56
CA ASP A 215 -9.74 9.51 -20.02
C ASP A 215 -9.70 9.32 -18.51
N TYR A 216 -8.77 8.50 -18.01
CA TYR A 216 -8.48 8.38 -16.57
C TYR A 216 -8.07 9.72 -15.96
N GLN A 217 -7.23 10.49 -16.65
CA GLN A 217 -6.86 11.84 -16.22
C GLN A 217 -8.06 12.79 -16.20
N SER A 218 -8.88 12.78 -17.25
CA SER A 218 -10.08 13.63 -17.34
C SER A 218 -11.13 13.28 -16.29
N ALA A 219 -11.22 12.02 -15.89
CA ALA A 219 -12.08 11.56 -14.80
C ALA A 219 -11.56 11.93 -13.40
N GLY A 220 -10.31 12.40 -13.29
CA GLY A 220 -9.60 12.59 -12.03
C GLY A 220 -9.18 11.26 -11.38
N ALA A 221 -9.31 10.14 -12.08
CA ALA A 221 -8.96 8.81 -11.60
C ALA A 221 -7.53 8.43 -12.03
N ILE A 222 -6.56 9.33 -11.84
CA ILE A 222 -5.16 9.09 -12.19
C ILE A 222 -4.25 9.33 -10.99
N GLY A 223 -3.18 8.54 -10.90
CA GLY A 223 -2.25 8.60 -9.76
C GLY A 223 -2.61 7.60 -8.67
N TRP A 224 -2.10 7.79 -7.46
CA TRP A 224 -2.10 6.77 -6.40
C TRP A 224 -2.84 7.20 -5.12
N TYR A 225 -3.54 8.35 -5.13
CA TYR A 225 -4.32 8.87 -4.00
C TYR A 225 -5.31 9.96 -4.46
N PHE A 226 -6.26 10.32 -3.59
CA PHE A 226 -7.30 11.35 -3.84
C PHE A 226 -7.20 12.60 -2.94
N ALA A 227 -6.23 12.67 -2.03
CA ALA A 227 -6.07 13.79 -1.08
C ALA A 227 -5.66 15.14 -1.74
N ASP A 228 -5.46 15.16 -3.05
CA ASP A 228 -5.23 16.34 -3.87
C ASP A 228 -6.53 17.01 -4.36
N LYS A 229 -7.70 16.41 -4.08
CA LYS A 229 -8.99 16.82 -4.63
C LYS A 229 -9.91 17.37 -3.54
N ASP A 230 -10.72 18.35 -3.92
CA ASP A 230 -11.77 18.94 -3.09
C ASP A 230 -13.15 18.33 -3.44
N GLU A 231 -13.24 17.01 -3.37
CA GLU A 231 -14.49 16.27 -3.58
C GLU A 231 -14.51 14.96 -2.78
N PRO A 232 -15.69 14.36 -2.53
CA PRO A 232 -15.77 13.02 -1.96
C PRO A 232 -15.17 11.96 -2.89
N ILE A 233 -14.47 10.97 -2.32
CA ILE A 233 -13.89 9.84 -3.07
C ILE A 233 -14.94 9.16 -3.98
N ALA A 234 -16.17 9.00 -3.49
CA ALA A 234 -17.27 8.42 -4.23
C ALA A 234 -17.52 9.10 -5.60
N ALA A 235 -17.35 10.43 -5.69
CA ALA A 235 -17.52 11.16 -6.94
C ALA A 235 -16.45 10.79 -7.99
N THR A 236 -15.21 10.57 -7.56
CA THR A 236 -14.15 10.06 -8.44
C THR A 236 -14.40 8.60 -8.83
N ILE A 237 -14.84 7.76 -7.88
CA ILE A 237 -15.16 6.35 -8.15
C ILE A 237 -16.30 6.20 -9.16
N ASP A 238 -17.33 7.04 -9.09
CA ASP A 238 -18.44 7.04 -10.06
C ASP A 238 -17.98 7.39 -11.48
N ARG A 239 -16.93 8.21 -11.62
CA ARG A 239 -16.33 8.51 -12.93
C ARG A 239 -15.41 7.38 -13.38
N LEU A 240 -14.60 6.83 -12.47
CA LEU A 240 -13.76 5.64 -12.73
C LEU A 240 -14.59 4.46 -13.24
N ALA A 241 -15.77 4.21 -12.67
CA ALA A 241 -16.63 3.09 -13.04
C ALA A 241 -17.11 3.14 -14.50
N LYS A 242 -17.03 4.31 -15.17
CA LYS A 242 -17.39 4.51 -16.58
C LYS A 242 -16.24 4.23 -17.55
N LEU A 243 -15.03 4.03 -17.03
CA LEU A 243 -13.82 3.80 -17.82
C LEU A 243 -13.57 2.29 -18.01
N PRO A 244 -12.88 1.88 -19.08
CA PRO A 244 -12.52 0.49 -19.27
C PRO A 244 -11.42 0.07 -18.30
N MET A 245 -11.59 -1.10 -17.67
CA MET A 245 -10.61 -1.71 -16.78
C MET A 245 -9.51 -2.42 -17.58
N ASP A 246 -8.29 -2.50 -17.04
CA ASP A 246 -7.12 -3.09 -17.71
C ASP A 246 -7.22 -4.62 -17.96
N ALA A 247 -8.17 -5.30 -17.30
CA ALA A 247 -8.32 -6.75 -17.36
C ALA A 247 -9.74 -7.21 -17.04
N GLN A 248 -10.08 -8.45 -17.41
CA GLN A 248 -11.31 -9.08 -16.93
C GLN A 248 -11.27 -9.32 -15.42
N PRO A 249 -12.39 -9.11 -14.69
CA PRO A 249 -12.43 -9.40 -13.26
C PRO A 249 -12.12 -10.88 -12.98
N GLY A 250 -11.12 -11.15 -12.15
CA GLY A 250 -10.63 -12.47 -11.79
C GLY A 250 -9.57 -13.06 -12.71
N GLU A 251 -9.15 -12.36 -13.77
CA GLU A 251 -8.20 -12.89 -14.76
C GLU A 251 -6.74 -12.77 -14.32
N LYS A 252 -6.33 -11.61 -13.82
CA LYS A 252 -4.96 -11.34 -13.39
C LYS A 252 -4.92 -10.28 -12.29
N TYR A 253 -3.78 -10.22 -11.61
CA TYR A 253 -3.48 -9.17 -10.64
C TYR A 253 -3.24 -7.83 -11.35
N VAL A 254 -3.95 -6.79 -10.94
CA VAL A 254 -3.80 -5.40 -11.38
C VAL A 254 -3.84 -4.49 -10.15
N TYR A 255 -2.70 -3.87 -9.83
CA TYR A 255 -2.60 -2.95 -8.70
C TYR A 255 -3.17 -1.57 -9.08
N GLY A 256 -4.05 -1.04 -8.23
CA GLY A 256 -4.81 0.18 -8.53
C GLY A 256 -5.81 0.55 -7.45
N PHE A 257 -6.85 1.30 -7.81
CA PHE A 257 -7.87 1.87 -6.91
C PHE A 257 -8.81 0.88 -6.21
N ASN A 258 -8.49 -0.41 -6.24
CA ASN A 258 -9.33 -1.49 -5.71
C ASN A 258 -9.69 -1.25 -4.24
N THR A 259 -8.73 -0.82 -3.42
CA THR A 259 -8.97 -0.57 -1.98
C THR A 259 -9.64 0.78 -1.72
N ASP A 260 -9.51 1.74 -2.63
CA ASP A 260 -10.25 3.00 -2.54
C ASP A 260 -11.74 2.80 -2.88
N ILE A 261 -12.08 1.78 -3.66
CA ILE A 261 -13.47 1.36 -3.92
C ILE A 261 -14.05 0.57 -2.73
N LEU A 262 -13.20 -0.11 -1.96
CA LEU A 262 -13.60 -0.83 -0.75
C LEU A 262 -13.93 0.09 0.42
N GLY A 263 -13.26 1.25 0.52
CA GLY A 263 -13.43 2.23 1.59
C GLY A 263 -14.60 3.15 1.34
#